data_AF-A0A9E2UGU7-F1
#
_entry.id   AF-A0A9E2UGU7-F1
#
_cell.length_a   1.000
_cell.length_b   1.000
_cell.length_c   1.000
_cell.angle_alpha   90.00
_cell.angle_beta   90.00
_cell.angle_gamma   90.00
#
_symmetry.space_group_name_H-M   'P 1'
#
loop_
_entity.id
_entity.type
_entity.pdbx_description
1 polymer ?
#
loop_
_entity_poly.entity_id
_entity_poly.type
_entity_poly.pdbx_seq_one_letter_code
_entity_poly.pdbx_strand_id
1 'polypeptide(L)'
;MAFKVQVGPPQISIHQGQTVLVSEQDGQINWPSDKGLYFFDTRLISSWAIYANGEPWELLNGGAISYYASRIFLTNRTFLTQDGTIPPRTLGFTISRSISGGMHEDLDITNNGMKPVRFQLEIALRCDFADIFEVKSGHIVRRGRITTDWSEPRQRLHTTYRNGDFGRAVTISPTQSPTRAVYANGRLSFEVALEPGKAWHCCLLYTLADGDGHFSSPTHCIGHSHQSQHAETMADWLKNVVKIQTSNEEFYRLFRQALEDMAALRLPIAGTDHMVFLPAAGLPWFLAPFGRDSLIVSLQNTLIYPEFARGALEILGARQATEQDDYRDAEPGKILHEMRYGELAHFKLIPHTPYYGTADATPLYLITLHA
;
A
#
# COMPACT_ATOMS: atom_id res chain seq x y z
N MET A 1 26.08 -7.37 -27.11
CA MET A 1 26.23 -6.51 -25.90
C MET A 1 25.30 -7.06 -24.84
N ALA A 2 25.78 -7.33 -23.62
CA ALA A 2 24.92 -7.78 -22.53
C ALA A 2 24.02 -6.61 -22.08
N PHE A 3 22.72 -6.84 -22.08
CA PHE A 3 21.73 -5.89 -21.56
C PHE A 3 21.99 -5.71 -20.06
N LYS A 4 22.42 -4.51 -19.64
CA LYS A 4 22.53 -4.18 -18.22
C LYS A 4 21.14 -3.88 -17.69
N VAL A 5 20.56 -4.84 -16.97
CA VAL A 5 19.39 -4.58 -16.13
C VAL A 5 19.83 -3.67 -14.99
N GLN A 6 19.44 -2.41 -15.00
CA GLN A 6 19.58 -1.53 -13.83
C GLN A 6 18.42 -1.84 -12.88
N VAL A 7 18.73 -2.52 -11.78
CA VAL A 7 17.78 -2.69 -10.67
C VAL A 7 17.83 -1.41 -9.83
N GLY A 8 16.67 -0.83 -9.54
CA GLY A 8 16.56 0.32 -8.64
C GLY A 8 17.10 0.01 -7.24
N PRO A 9 17.26 1.02 -6.37
CA PRO A 9 17.66 0.80 -4.99
C PRO A 9 16.67 -0.18 -4.33
N PRO A 10 17.15 -1.07 -3.46
CA PRO A 10 16.29 -2.08 -2.88
C PRO A 10 15.22 -1.42 -2.00
N GLN A 11 13.96 -1.79 -2.22
CA GLN A 11 12.80 -1.28 -1.50
C GLN A 11 11.77 -2.39 -1.30
N ILE A 12 10.84 -2.18 -0.37
CA ILE A 12 9.66 -3.02 -0.21
C ILE A 12 8.46 -2.26 -0.74
N SER A 13 7.68 -2.90 -1.61
CA SER A 13 6.43 -2.36 -2.11
C SER A 13 5.34 -3.41 -1.93
N ILE A 14 4.28 -3.03 -1.24
CA ILE A 14 3.06 -3.84 -1.08
C ILE A 14 1.83 -2.99 -1.35
N HIS A 15 0.77 -3.59 -1.85
CA HIS A 15 -0.47 -2.88 -2.16
C HIS A 15 -1.69 -3.79 -2.20
N GLN A 16 -2.85 -3.16 -2.15
CA GLN A 16 -4.11 -3.76 -2.53
C GLN A 16 -5.04 -2.64 -3.01
N GLY A 17 -5.66 -2.82 -4.18
CA GLY A 17 -6.49 -1.79 -4.81
C GLY A 17 -5.72 -0.48 -4.96
N GLN A 18 -6.21 0.59 -4.32
CA GLN A 18 -5.61 1.92 -4.39
C GLN A 18 -4.76 2.30 -3.16
N THR A 19 -4.51 1.35 -2.25
CA THR A 19 -3.65 1.54 -1.09
C THR A 19 -2.29 0.92 -1.34
N VAL A 20 -1.23 1.71 -1.20
CA VAL A 20 0.15 1.30 -1.52
C VAL A 20 1.08 1.72 -0.41
N LEU A 21 1.94 0.80 0.02
CA LEU A 21 3.06 1.13 0.88
C LEU A 21 4.35 0.93 0.11
N VAL A 22 5.19 1.97 0.08
CA VAL A 22 6.58 1.88 -0.35
C VAL A 22 7.47 2.24 0.82
N SER A 23 8.41 1.38 1.17
CA SER A 23 9.35 1.59 2.29
C SER A 23 10.76 1.14 1.93
N GLU A 24 11.72 1.50 2.78
CA GLU A 24 13.03 0.88 2.81
C GLU A 24 12.95 -0.62 3.15
N GLN A 25 14.05 -1.35 2.95
CA GLN A 25 14.15 -2.77 3.31
C GLN A 25 13.99 -3.05 4.81
N ASP A 26 14.31 -2.08 5.65
CA ASP A 26 14.13 -2.16 7.11
C ASP A 26 12.71 -1.75 7.56
N GLY A 27 11.80 -1.50 6.61
CA GLY A 27 10.44 -1.07 6.87
C GLY A 27 10.30 0.42 7.18
N GLN A 28 11.38 1.19 7.26
CA GLN A 28 11.29 2.62 7.51
C GLN A 28 10.87 3.40 6.26
N ILE A 29 10.30 4.59 6.49
CA ILE A 29 10.02 5.58 5.45
C ILE A 29 10.83 6.83 5.81
N ASN A 30 11.91 7.02 5.06
CA ASN A 30 12.78 8.18 5.20
C ASN A 30 12.14 9.42 4.59
N TRP A 31 12.41 10.59 5.17
CA TRP A 31 12.00 11.87 4.61
C TRP A 31 13.22 12.81 4.52
N PRO A 32 13.40 13.54 3.40
CA PRO A 32 12.57 13.55 2.20
C PRO A 32 12.79 12.31 1.31
N SER A 33 11.72 11.77 0.73
CA SER A 33 11.76 10.72 -0.30
C SER A 33 10.44 10.72 -1.08
N ASP A 34 10.32 9.82 -2.06
CA ASP A 34 9.09 9.46 -2.77
C ASP A 34 8.39 8.23 -2.16
N LYS A 35 8.89 7.70 -1.03
CA LYS A 35 8.32 6.56 -0.31
C LYS A 35 7.18 7.02 0.60
N GLY A 36 6.36 6.08 1.05
CA GLY A 36 5.23 6.39 1.92
C GLY A 36 4.06 5.41 1.82
N LEU A 37 3.05 5.66 2.66
CA LEU A 37 1.73 5.05 2.54
C LEU A 37 0.85 5.97 1.69
N TYR A 38 0.45 5.49 0.52
CA TYR A 38 -0.41 6.16 -0.44
C TYR A 38 -1.81 5.57 -0.42
N PHE A 39 -2.79 6.42 -0.67
CA PHE A 39 -4.20 6.08 -0.74
C PHE A 39 -4.93 7.08 -1.64
N PHE A 40 -5.60 6.59 -2.69
CA PHE A 40 -6.29 7.43 -3.69
C PHE A 40 -5.43 8.62 -4.14
N ASP A 41 -4.26 8.32 -4.74
CA ASP A 41 -3.27 9.30 -5.23
C ASP A 41 -2.76 10.31 -4.18
N THR A 42 -2.96 10.06 -2.88
CA THR A 42 -2.50 10.93 -1.79
C THR A 42 -1.50 10.19 -0.92
N ARG A 43 -0.31 10.76 -0.68
CA ARG A 43 0.63 10.24 0.31
C ARG A 43 0.17 10.61 1.71
N LEU A 44 -0.41 9.65 2.43
CA LEU A 44 -0.87 9.87 3.80
C LEU A 44 0.30 9.95 4.77
N ILE A 45 1.19 8.95 4.77
CA ILE A 45 2.36 8.89 5.66
C ILE A 45 3.63 9.07 4.83
N SER A 46 4.37 10.13 5.12
CA SER A 46 5.61 10.52 4.43
C SER A 46 6.88 10.22 5.22
N SER A 47 6.75 9.90 6.51
CA SER A 47 7.83 9.34 7.31
C SER A 47 7.30 8.39 8.37
N TRP A 48 8.02 7.30 8.57
CA TRP A 48 7.76 6.29 9.59
C TRP A 48 9.09 5.71 10.03
N ALA A 49 9.40 5.78 11.31
CA ALA A 49 10.63 5.29 11.88
C ALA A 49 10.38 4.74 13.29
N ILE A 50 11.13 3.72 13.67
CA ILE A 50 10.93 3.00 14.94
C ILE A 50 12.26 2.86 15.69
N TYR A 51 12.20 3.06 17.01
CA TYR A 51 13.38 3.18 17.86
C TYR A 51 13.20 2.42 19.17
N ALA A 52 14.31 2.00 19.78
CA ALA A 52 14.39 1.52 21.16
C ALA A 52 15.18 2.54 21.99
N ASN A 53 14.51 3.27 22.89
CA ASN A 53 15.10 4.40 23.64
C ASN A 53 15.87 5.38 22.73
N GLY A 54 15.27 5.77 21.60
CA GLY A 54 15.90 6.64 20.60
C GLY A 54 16.94 5.99 19.69
N GLU A 55 17.38 4.76 19.95
CA GLU A 55 18.35 4.05 19.11
C GLU A 55 17.67 3.26 17.98
N PRO A 56 18.21 3.27 16.75
CA PRO A 56 17.64 2.55 15.62
C PRO A 56 17.91 1.04 15.70
N TRP A 57 17.09 0.29 14.98
CA TRP A 57 17.24 -1.15 14.81
C TRP A 57 18.21 -1.48 13.66
N GLU A 58 18.78 -2.69 13.69
CA GLU A 58 19.65 -3.23 12.65
C GLU A 58 18.90 -4.28 11.83
N LEU A 59 18.90 -4.13 10.50
CA LEU A 59 18.25 -5.03 9.56
C LEU A 59 18.99 -6.37 9.48
N LEU A 60 18.26 -7.46 9.67
CA LEU A 60 18.74 -8.81 9.38
C LEU A 60 18.30 -9.26 7.98
N ASN A 61 17.00 -9.13 7.69
CA ASN A 61 16.41 -9.45 6.39
C ASN A 61 15.01 -8.82 6.29
N GLY A 62 14.52 -8.55 5.08
CA GLY A 62 13.16 -8.05 4.89
C GLY A 62 12.72 -8.14 3.43
N GLY A 63 11.41 -8.32 3.23
CA GLY A 63 10.84 -8.39 1.88
C GLY A 63 9.33 -8.54 1.86
N ALA A 64 8.77 -8.43 0.66
CA ALA A 64 7.40 -8.84 0.40
C ALA A 64 7.29 -10.37 0.49
N ILE A 65 6.29 -10.85 1.22
CA ILE A 65 5.92 -12.27 1.27
C ILE A 65 4.73 -12.58 0.35
N SER A 66 3.98 -11.55 -0.03
CA SER A 66 2.99 -11.52 -1.10
C SER A 66 2.85 -10.07 -1.58
N TYR A 67 2.11 -9.79 -2.65
CA TYR A 67 1.97 -8.42 -3.15
C TYR A 67 1.29 -7.47 -2.16
N TYR A 68 0.47 -7.98 -1.25
CA TYR A 68 -0.24 -7.18 -0.23
C TYR A 68 0.40 -7.27 1.16
N ALA A 69 1.51 -7.98 1.31
CA ALA A 69 2.04 -8.37 2.62
C ALA A 69 3.58 -8.42 2.65
N SER A 70 4.19 -7.90 3.72
CA SER A 70 5.64 -7.90 3.92
C SER A 70 6.04 -8.31 5.32
N ARG A 71 7.26 -8.80 5.47
CA ARG A 71 7.85 -9.13 6.77
C ARG A 71 9.31 -8.68 6.82
N ILE A 72 9.67 -8.02 7.91
CA ILE A 72 11.01 -7.50 8.18
C ILE A 72 11.50 -8.05 9.51
N PHE A 73 12.73 -8.54 9.54
CA PHE A 73 13.44 -9.05 10.71
C PHE A 73 14.58 -8.11 11.07
N LEU A 74 14.57 -7.66 12.31
CA LEU A 74 15.42 -6.64 12.89
C LEU A 74 16.05 -7.16 14.18
N THR A 75 17.13 -6.52 14.60
CA THR A 75 17.74 -6.75 15.91
C THR A 75 18.25 -5.45 16.51
N ASN A 76 18.41 -5.40 17.83
CA ASN A 76 18.82 -4.16 18.48
C ASN A 76 20.32 -3.88 18.33
N ARG A 77 20.67 -2.61 18.20
CA ARG A 77 22.02 -2.10 18.51
C ARG A 77 22.22 -2.03 20.02
N THR A 78 23.42 -1.65 20.46
CA THR A 78 23.63 -1.35 21.89
C THR A 78 22.84 -0.10 22.25
N PHE A 79 22.07 -0.14 23.34
CA PHE A 79 21.38 1.04 23.85
C PHE A 79 21.29 1.02 25.38
N LEU A 80 21.13 2.20 25.97
CA LEU A 80 21.07 2.39 27.42
C LEU A 80 19.62 2.34 27.91
N THR A 81 19.40 1.69 29.04
CA THR A 81 18.14 1.74 29.79
C THR A 81 18.42 2.16 31.24
N GLN A 82 17.35 2.40 32.00
CA GLN A 82 17.45 2.67 33.44
C GLN A 82 18.06 1.50 34.22
N ASP A 83 17.93 0.26 33.70
CA ASP A 83 18.39 -0.97 34.35
C ASP A 83 19.79 -1.40 33.87
N GLY A 84 20.40 -0.59 32.99
CA GLY A 84 21.75 -0.81 32.45
C GLY A 84 21.79 -0.89 30.93
N THR A 85 22.96 -1.25 30.40
CA THR A 85 23.16 -1.37 28.95
C THR A 85 22.56 -2.69 28.44
N ILE A 86 21.74 -2.62 27.39
CA ILE A 86 21.33 -3.79 26.62
C ILE A 86 22.36 -4.03 25.52
N PRO A 87 23.07 -5.17 25.51
CA PRO A 87 24.05 -5.49 24.46
C PRO A 87 23.38 -5.61 23.08
N PRO A 88 24.13 -5.43 21.99
CA PRO A 88 23.59 -5.59 20.64
C PRO A 88 23.18 -7.05 20.42
N ARG A 89 22.20 -7.28 19.55
CA ARG A 89 21.67 -8.61 19.20
C ARG A 89 21.06 -9.40 20.37
N THR A 90 20.59 -8.70 21.38
CA THR A 90 19.86 -9.28 22.52
C THR A 90 18.38 -9.47 22.20
N LEU A 91 17.80 -8.55 21.42
CA LEU A 91 16.40 -8.51 21.06
C LEU A 91 16.23 -8.90 19.59
N GLY A 92 15.32 -9.83 19.33
CA GLY A 92 14.77 -10.04 17.99
C GLY A 92 13.54 -9.15 17.83
N PHE A 93 13.42 -8.47 16.70
CA PHE A 93 12.27 -7.64 16.40
C PHE A 93 11.74 -7.98 15.00
N THR A 94 10.45 -8.24 14.88
CA THR A 94 9.79 -8.48 13.60
C THR A 94 8.72 -7.43 13.37
N ILE A 95 8.75 -6.82 12.19
CA ILE A 95 7.65 -5.98 11.69
C ILE A 95 6.97 -6.76 10.57
N SER A 96 5.68 -7.00 10.71
CA SER A 96 4.89 -7.57 9.62
C SER A 96 3.80 -6.62 9.19
N ARG A 97 3.57 -6.47 7.88
CA ARG A 97 2.56 -5.55 7.35
C ARG A 97 1.65 -6.25 6.36
N SER A 98 0.38 -5.87 6.36
CA SER A 98 -0.58 -6.30 5.34
C SER A 98 -1.54 -5.18 4.96
N ILE A 99 -1.99 -5.15 3.71
CA ILE A 99 -2.92 -4.15 3.18
C ILE A 99 -4.20 -4.83 2.69
N SER A 100 -5.34 -4.29 3.09
CA SER A 100 -6.67 -4.60 2.55
C SER A 100 -7.59 -3.45 2.90
N GLY A 101 -7.86 -2.55 1.95
CA GLY A 101 -8.47 -1.25 2.25
C GLY A 101 -7.51 -0.35 3.04
N GLY A 102 -7.40 -0.56 4.36
CA GLY A 102 -6.38 0.04 5.22
C GLY A 102 -5.10 -0.81 5.35
N MET A 103 -4.28 -0.52 6.37
CA MET A 103 -3.04 -1.25 6.66
C MET A 103 -3.06 -1.83 8.07
N HIS A 104 -2.55 -3.04 8.25
CA HIS A 104 -2.30 -3.68 9.54
C HIS A 104 -0.79 -3.87 9.70
N GLU A 105 -0.25 -3.54 10.86
CA GLU A 105 1.14 -3.80 11.23
C GLU A 105 1.26 -4.59 12.54
N ASP A 106 1.95 -5.72 12.53
CA ASP A 106 2.31 -6.50 13.72
C ASP A 106 3.74 -6.16 14.14
N LEU A 107 3.92 -5.84 15.43
CA LEU A 107 5.20 -5.54 16.06
C LEU A 107 5.51 -6.62 17.10
N ASP A 108 6.46 -7.51 16.80
CA ASP A 108 6.83 -8.64 17.67
C ASP A 108 8.27 -8.50 18.17
N ILE A 109 8.47 -8.37 19.48
CA ILE A 109 9.79 -8.25 20.10
C ILE A 109 10.03 -9.44 21.03
N THR A 110 11.15 -10.13 20.86
CA THR A 110 11.55 -11.26 21.70
C THR A 110 12.88 -10.97 22.38
N ASN A 111 12.96 -11.22 23.69
CA ASN A 111 14.22 -11.16 24.43
C ASN A 111 14.96 -12.50 24.29
N ASN A 112 16.02 -12.53 23.48
CA ASN A 112 16.89 -13.69 23.30
C ASN A 112 18.08 -13.70 24.27
N GLY A 113 18.16 -12.71 25.16
CA GLY A 113 19.17 -12.61 26.22
C GLY A 113 18.83 -13.44 27.45
N MET A 114 19.78 -13.45 28.40
CA MET A 114 19.67 -14.17 29.67
C MET A 114 19.22 -13.30 30.85
N LYS A 115 18.95 -12.00 30.62
CA LYS A 115 18.52 -11.04 31.65
C LYS A 115 17.19 -10.40 31.26
N PRO A 116 16.36 -9.99 32.23
CA PRO A 116 15.19 -9.17 31.96
C PRO A 116 15.58 -7.85 31.29
N VAL A 117 14.73 -7.35 30.41
CA VAL A 117 14.92 -6.08 29.69
C VAL A 117 13.70 -5.18 29.86
N ARG A 118 13.93 -3.88 30.02
CA ARG A 118 12.87 -2.87 30.02
C ARG A 118 13.31 -1.63 29.25
N PHE A 119 12.50 -1.18 28.30
CA PHE A 119 12.80 -0.03 27.45
C PHE A 119 11.52 0.54 26.82
N GLN A 120 11.66 1.71 26.16
CA GLN A 120 10.61 2.35 25.39
C GLN A 120 10.77 2.03 23.91
N LEU A 121 9.72 1.45 23.32
CA LEU A 121 9.58 1.36 21.87
C LEU A 121 8.89 2.62 21.37
N GLU A 122 9.48 3.33 20.41
CA GLU A 122 9.01 4.64 19.97
C GLU A 122 8.84 4.67 18.45
N ILE A 123 7.66 5.07 17.99
CA ILE A 123 7.33 5.19 16.56
C ILE A 123 7.17 6.67 16.23
N ALA A 124 8.09 7.20 15.44
CA ALA A 124 7.97 8.53 14.86
C ALA A 124 7.24 8.44 13.53
N LEU A 125 6.19 9.24 13.36
CA LEU A 125 5.41 9.26 12.13
C LEU A 125 5.10 10.70 11.70
N ARG A 126 5.12 10.92 10.39
CA ARG A 126 4.77 12.19 9.77
C ARG A 126 3.77 11.96 8.65
N CYS A 127 2.71 12.75 8.64
CA CYS A 127 1.76 12.82 7.55
C CYS A 127 1.94 14.14 6.79
N ASP A 128 1.87 14.11 5.45
CA ASP A 128 1.93 15.32 4.61
C ASP A 128 0.74 15.46 3.65
N PHE A 129 0.03 14.38 3.33
CA PHE A 129 -1.14 14.37 2.42
C PHE A 129 -0.82 14.95 1.04
N ALA A 130 0.41 14.78 0.58
CA ALA A 130 0.86 15.30 -0.70
C ALA A 130 0.20 14.53 -1.87
N ASP A 131 -0.19 15.25 -2.91
CA ASP A 131 -0.68 14.64 -4.15
C ASP A 131 0.47 13.90 -4.86
N ILE A 132 0.15 12.75 -5.47
CA ILE A 132 1.12 11.88 -6.13
C ILE A 132 1.95 12.59 -7.21
N PHE A 133 1.38 13.54 -7.95
CA PHE A 133 2.13 14.29 -8.97
C PHE A 133 3.11 15.26 -8.35
N GLU A 134 2.76 15.85 -7.20
CA GLU A 134 3.66 16.73 -6.48
C GLU A 134 4.83 15.97 -5.88
N VAL A 135 4.56 14.77 -5.31
CA VAL A 135 5.63 13.89 -4.84
C VAL A 135 6.58 13.51 -5.96
N LYS A 136 6.06 13.07 -7.12
CA LYS A 136 6.87 12.74 -8.30
C LYS A 136 7.71 13.93 -8.80
N SER A 137 7.15 15.12 -8.80
CA SER A 137 7.85 16.33 -9.24
C SER A 137 8.88 16.84 -8.24
N GLY A 138 8.83 16.38 -6.98
CA GLY A 138 9.62 16.92 -5.86
C GLY A 138 9.14 18.29 -5.34
N HIS A 139 8.06 18.84 -5.90
CA HIS A 139 7.54 20.17 -5.57
C HIS A 139 6.19 20.05 -4.84
N ILE A 140 6.24 19.76 -3.54
CA ILE A 140 5.05 19.61 -2.69
C ILE A 140 4.52 20.97 -2.27
N VAL A 141 3.24 21.25 -2.56
CA VAL A 141 2.56 22.49 -2.18
C VAL A 141 1.48 22.18 -1.16
N ARG A 142 1.64 22.71 0.06
CA ARG A 142 0.67 22.52 1.13
C ARG A 142 -0.47 23.54 1.00
N ARG A 143 -1.66 23.08 0.61
CA ARG A 143 -2.85 23.93 0.43
C ARG A 143 -3.81 23.88 1.62
N GLY A 144 -4.05 22.70 2.17
CA GLY A 144 -4.99 22.47 3.26
C GLY A 144 -4.40 22.47 4.66
N ARG A 145 -5.30 22.28 5.63
CA ARG A 145 -4.98 22.16 7.06
C ARG A 145 -4.79 20.69 7.43
N ILE A 146 -3.69 20.39 8.13
CA ILE A 146 -3.47 19.10 8.79
C ILE A 146 -3.68 19.27 10.29
N THR A 147 -4.46 18.39 10.89
CA THR A 147 -4.63 18.30 12.35
C THR A 147 -4.37 16.86 12.80
N THR A 148 -3.70 16.72 13.93
CA THR A 148 -3.41 15.43 14.56
C THR A 148 -3.88 15.47 15.99
N ASP A 149 -4.70 14.48 16.36
CA ASP A 149 -5.30 14.36 17.69
C ASP A 149 -5.05 12.95 18.24
N TRP A 150 -4.58 12.88 19.49
CA TRP A 150 -4.45 11.63 20.23
C TRP A 150 -5.58 11.50 21.25
N SER A 151 -6.30 10.39 21.20
CA SER A 151 -7.32 10.04 22.17
C SER A 151 -6.83 8.90 23.05
N GLU A 152 -6.23 9.23 24.19
CA GLU A 152 -5.74 8.24 25.16
C GLU A 152 -6.79 7.21 25.58
N PRO A 153 -8.05 7.57 25.92
CA PRO A 153 -9.07 6.58 26.32
C PRO A 153 -9.38 5.55 25.23
N ARG A 154 -9.41 5.99 23.97
CA ARG A 154 -9.71 5.16 22.80
C ARG A 154 -8.47 4.52 22.16
N GLN A 155 -7.27 4.87 22.63
CA GLN A 155 -5.99 4.46 22.03
C GLN A 155 -5.98 4.70 20.51
N ARG A 156 -6.19 5.96 20.11
CA ARG A 156 -6.38 6.31 18.71
C ARG A 156 -5.68 7.60 18.35
N LEU A 157 -4.74 7.51 17.41
CA LEU A 157 -4.07 8.66 16.79
C LEU A 157 -4.78 8.96 15.47
N HIS A 158 -5.41 10.12 15.37
CA HIS A 158 -6.17 10.52 14.20
C HIS A 158 -5.49 11.73 13.56
N THR A 159 -5.12 11.60 12.28
CA THR A 159 -4.60 12.73 11.50
C THR A 159 -5.49 12.96 10.30
N THR A 160 -5.95 14.20 10.13
CA THR A 160 -6.82 14.61 9.02
C THR A 160 -6.19 15.72 8.21
N TYR A 161 -6.44 15.69 6.90
CA TYR A 161 -6.21 16.78 5.98
C TYR A 161 -7.53 17.26 5.41
N ARG A 162 -7.73 18.58 5.39
CA ARG A 162 -8.88 19.22 4.75
C ARG A 162 -8.44 20.44 3.95
N ASN A 163 -8.90 20.51 2.71
CA ASN A 163 -8.82 21.67 1.84
C ASN A 163 -10.17 21.80 1.12
N GLY A 164 -10.92 22.89 1.31
CA GLY A 164 -12.26 23.00 0.76
C GLY A 164 -13.16 21.79 1.12
N ASP A 165 -13.72 21.16 0.10
CA ASP A 165 -14.52 19.92 0.17
C ASP A 165 -13.68 18.63 -0.01
N PHE A 166 -12.37 18.73 -0.23
CA PHE A 166 -11.46 17.60 -0.28
C PHE A 166 -10.97 17.22 1.12
N GLY A 167 -11.09 15.93 1.47
CA GLY A 167 -10.71 15.41 2.78
C GLY A 167 -10.03 14.04 2.69
N ARG A 168 -8.95 13.88 3.47
CA ARG A 168 -8.25 12.61 3.68
C ARG A 168 -7.93 12.42 5.15
N ALA A 169 -7.95 11.19 5.64
CA ALA A 169 -7.53 10.92 7.01
C ALA A 169 -6.83 9.57 7.15
N VAL A 170 -5.97 9.48 8.16
CA VAL A 170 -5.40 8.23 8.66
C VAL A 170 -5.62 8.15 10.16
N THR A 171 -6.09 6.99 10.60
CA THR A 171 -6.37 6.69 12.01
C THR A 171 -5.58 5.46 12.42
N ILE A 172 -4.64 5.62 13.33
CA ILE A 172 -3.79 4.54 13.83
C ILE A 172 -4.28 4.14 15.23
N SER A 173 -4.66 2.88 15.40
CA SER A 173 -5.17 2.34 16.66
C SER A 173 -4.29 1.18 17.13
N PRO A 174 -3.52 1.35 18.22
CA PRO A 174 -2.83 0.24 18.86
C PRO A 174 -3.83 -0.72 19.50
N THR A 175 -3.64 -2.01 19.27
CA THR A 175 -4.47 -3.09 19.81
C THR A 175 -3.60 -4.28 20.18
N GLN A 176 -4.13 -5.19 21.00
CA GLN A 176 -3.43 -6.39 21.48
C GLN A 176 -2.09 -6.11 22.20
N SER A 177 -1.86 -4.88 22.65
CA SER A 177 -0.66 -4.50 23.38
C SER A 177 -0.82 -4.77 24.89
N PRO A 178 0.20 -5.33 25.55
CA PRO A 178 0.23 -5.46 27.01
C PRO A 178 0.20 -4.12 27.76
N THR A 179 0.69 -3.06 27.12
CA THR A 179 0.80 -1.71 27.70
C THR A 179 0.02 -0.70 26.86
N ARG A 180 -0.49 0.36 27.51
CA ARG A 180 -1.14 1.44 26.79
C ARG A 180 -0.09 2.27 26.07
N ALA A 181 -0.39 2.66 24.84
CA ALA A 181 0.42 3.61 24.11
C ALA A 181 0.26 5.02 24.69
N VAL A 182 1.35 5.78 24.62
CA VAL A 182 1.36 7.23 24.89
C VAL A 182 1.78 7.94 23.62
N TYR A 183 1.10 9.04 23.29
CA TYR A 183 1.50 9.89 22.17
C TYR A 183 1.97 11.25 22.69
N ALA A 184 3.23 11.59 22.43
CA ALA A 184 3.81 12.86 22.80
C ALA A 184 4.89 13.26 21.78
N ASN A 185 5.03 14.56 21.50
CA ASN A 185 6.09 15.11 20.66
C ASN A 185 6.24 14.41 19.28
N GLY A 186 5.12 14.02 18.67
CA GLY A 186 5.14 13.36 17.35
C GLY A 186 5.49 11.87 17.38
N ARG A 187 5.60 11.26 18.57
CA ARG A 187 5.94 9.85 18.75
C ARG A 187 4.84 9.09 19.47
N LEU A 188 4.55 7.90 18.98
CA LEU A 188 3.72 6.91 19.67
C LEU A 188 4.64 5.91 20.37
N SER A 189 4.52 5.79 21.69
CA SER A 189 5.48 5.06 22.51
C SER A 189 4.80 3.98 23.36
N PHE A 190 5.52 2.87 23.56
CA PHE A 190 5.10 1.72 24.36
C PHE A 190 6.21 1.33 25.33
N GLU A 191 5.84 1.07 26.58
CA GLU A 191 6.76 0.45 27.52
C GLU A 191 6.81 -1.06 27.26
N VAL A 192 8.01 -1.57 26.99
CA VAL A 192 8.28 -2.99 26.76
C VAL A 192 9.07 -3.52 27.95
N ALA A 193 8.56 -4.56 28.61
CA ALA A 193 9.23 -5.27 29.69
C ALA A 193 9.18 -6.78 29.40
N LEU A 194 10.34 -7.44 29.32
CA LEU A 194 10.46 -8.83 28.90
C LEU A 194 11.47 -9.62 29.73
N GLU A 195 10.99 -10.71 30.32
CA GLU A 195 11.84 -11.76 30.89
C GLU A 195 12.63 -12.51 29.79
N PRO A 196 13.73 -13.21 30.15
CA PRO A 196 14.47 -14.06 29.20
C PRO A 196 13.56 -15.03 28.44
N GLY A 197 13.67 -15.06 27.11
CA GLY A 197 12.90 -15.93 26.23
C GLY A 197 11.42 -15.55 26.06
N LYS A 198 10.95 -14.43 26.64
CA LYS A 198 9.58 -13.95 26.46
C LYS A 198 9.46 -12.99 25.28
N ALA A 199 8.23 -12.86 24.78
CA ALA A 199 7.86 -12.02 23.65
C ALA A 199 6.82 -10.96 24.04
N TRP A 200 6.89 -9.81 23.38
CA TRP A 200 5.94 -8.71 23.41
C TRP A 200 5.34 -8.56 22.01
N HIS A 201 4.05 -8.26 21.96
CA HIS A 201 3.31 -8.11 20.71
C HIS A 201 2.43 -6.86 20.75
N CYS A 202 2.26 -6.20 19.60
CA CYS A 202 1.27 -5.15 19.40
C CYS A 202 0.85 -5.09 17.93
N CYS A 203 -0.46 -4.94 17.69
CA CYS A 203 -0.98 -4.62 16.36
C CYS A 203 -1.23 -3.11 16.25
N LEU A 204 -0.83 -2.50 15.14
CA LEU A 204 -1.25 -1.15 14.73
C LEU A 204 -2.22 -1.24 13.55
N LEU A 205 -3.45 -0.79 13.79
CA LEU A 205 -4.53 -0.80 12.81
C LEU A 205 -4.69 0.59 12.18
N TYR A 206 -4.43 0.70 10.88
CA TYR A 206 -4.49 1.94 10.10
C TYR A 206 -5.79 1.97 9.29
N THR A 207 -6.78 2.72 9.77
CA THR A 207 -8.02 3.01 9.04
C THR A 207 -7.86 4.29 8.23
N LEU A 208 -8.15 4.21 6.93
CA LEU A 208 -8.01 5.33 5.99
C LEU A 208 -9.38 5.93 5.68
N ALA A 209 -9.43 7.22 5.36
CA ALA A 209 -10.67 7.88 4.98
C ALA A 209 -10.52 8.78 3.75
N ASP A 210 -11.57 8.78 2.93
CA ASP A 210 -11.80 9.65 1.78
C ASP A 210 -13.18 10.30 1.96
N GLY A 211 -13.22 11.56 2.39
CA GLY A 211 -14.46 12.21 2.83
C GLY A 211 -15.15 11.41 3.95
N ASP A 212 -16.39 10.97 3.70
CA ASP A 212 -17.18 10.13 4.61
C ASP A 212 -16.94 8.61 4.40
N GLY A 213 -16.18 8.24 3.38
CA GLY A 213 -15.80 6.85 3.11
C GLY A 213 -14.71 6.37 4.06
N HIS A 214 -14.88 5.18 4.63
CA HIS A 214 -13.92 4.57 5.55
C HIS A 214 -13.42 3.22 5.05
N PHE A 215 -12.11 3.03 5.13
CA PHE A 215 -11.40 1.84 4.65
C PHE A 215 -10.64 1.23 5.82
N SER A 216 -11.24 0.21 6.42
CA SER A 216 -10.71 -0.49 7.59
C SER A 216 -9.47 -1.29 7.25
N SER A 217 -8.55 -1.42 8.21
CA SER A 217 -7.42 -2.35 8.11
C SER A 217 -7.88 -3.81 8.22
N PRO A 218 -7.06 -4.77 7.77
CA PRO A 218 -7.18 -6.16 8.18
C PRO A 218 -7.28 -6.28 9.70
N THR A 219 -8.14 -7.16 10.22
CA THR A 219 -8.33 -7.36 11.67
C THR A 219 -7.43 -8.45 12.25
N HIS A 220 -7.01 -9.40 11.43
CA HIS A 220 -6.17 -10.52 11.85
C HIS A 220 -4.69 -10.23 11.59
N CYS A 221 -3.83 -10.68 12.49
CA CYS A 221 -2.37 -10.65 12.32
C CYS A 221 -1.94 -11.37 11.04
N ILE A 222 -0.78 -11.00 10.51
CA ILE A 222 -0.27 -11.51 9.23
C ILE A 222 -0.14 -13.04 9.20
N GLY A 223 0.10 -13.69 10.34
CA GLY A 223 0.19 -15.15 10.44
C GLY A 223 -1.09 -15.83 9.95
N HIS A 224 -2.22 -15.13 10.04
CA HIS A 224 -3.54 -15.55 9.58
C HIS A 224 -3.94 -14.91 8.24
N SER A 225 -3.03 -14.22 7.54
CA SER A 225 -3.33 -13.55 6.25
C SER A 225 -3.84 -14.51 5.18
N HIS A 226 -3.45 -15.78 5.22
CA HIS A 226 -3.97 -16.84 4.36
C HIS A 226 -5.47 -17.15 4.57
N GLN A 227 -6.06 -16.66 5.67
CA GLN A 227 -7.49 -16.76 6.00
C GLN A 227 -8.23 -15.44 5.73
N SER A 228 -7.56 -14.45 5.13
CA SER A 228 -8.20 -13.19 4.79
C SER A 228 -9.18 -13.38 3.63
N GLN A 229 -10.22 -12.53 3.58
CA GLN A 229 -11.12 -12.43 2.43
C GLN A 229 -10.36 -12.29 1.10
N HIS A 230 -9.19 -11.65 1.15
CA HIS A 230 -8.34 -11.46 -0.01
C HIS A 230 -7.68 -12.77 -0.47
N ALA A 231 -7.17 -13.58 0.46
CA ALA A 231 -6.65 -14.91 0.15
C ALA A 231 -7.75 -15.82 -0.40
N GLU A 232 -8.96 -15.74 0.13
CA GLU A 232 -10.14 -16.45 -0.39
C GLU A 232 -10.48 -16.00 -1.82
N THR A 233 -10.58 -14.68 -2.05
CA THR A 233 -10.85 -14.09 -3.38
C THR A 233 -9.79 -14.48 -4.40
N MET A 234 -8.52 -14.51 -3.99
CA MET A 234 -7.42 -14.98 -4.84
C MET A 234 -7.61 -16.47 -5.16
N ALA A 235 -7.85 -17.30 -4.14
CA ALA A 235 -8.01 -18.74 -4.32
C ALA A 235 -9.19 -19.05 -5.26
N ASP A 236 -10.30 -18.33 -5.14
CA ASP A 236 -11.45 -18.45 -6.02
C ASP A 236 -11.14 -18.00 -7.45
N TRP A 237 -10.42 -16.90 -7.62
CA TRP A 237 -9.99 -16.46 -8.94
C TRP A 237 -9.05 -17.48 -9.61
N LEU A 238 -8.07 -18.02 -8.87
CA LEU A 238 -7.15 -19.04 -9.37
C LEU A 238 -7.84 -20.35 -9.78
N LYS A 239 -9.05 -20.64 -9.27
CA LYS A 239 -9.86 -21.76 -9.76
C LYS A 239 -10.43 -21.52 -11.16
N ASN A 240 -10.54 -20.27 -11.60
CA ASN A 240 -11.21 -19.88 -12.85
C ASN A 240 -10.24 -19.54 -13.98
N VAL A 241 -8.96 -19.31 -13.70
CA VAL A 241 -7.94 -19.11 -14.74
C VAL A 241 -7.59 -20.40 -15.48
N VAL A 242 -6.96 -20.28 -16.65
CA VAL A 242 -6.34 -21.42 -17.35
C VAL A 242 -5.29 -22.09 -16.48
N LYS A 243 -5.32 -23.43 -16.45
CA LYS A 243 -4.33 -24.25 -15.74
C LYS A 243 -3.37 -24.85 -16.75
N ILE A 244 -2.09 -24.78 -16.46
CA ILE A 244 -1.05 -25.44 -17.23
C ILE A 244 -0.57 -26.70 -16.50
N GLN A 245 -0.22 -27.73 -17.27
CA GLN A 245 0.52 -28.89 -16.77
C GLN A 245 1.81 -29.00 -17.57
N THR A 246 2.94 -29.10 -16.88
CA THR A 246 4.27 -29.19 -17.49
C THR A 246 5.19 -29.98 -16.56
N SER A 247 6.18 -30.67 -17.14
CA SER A 247 7.27 -31.27 -16.36
C SER A 247 8.39 -30.27 -16.04
N ASN A 248 8.37 -29.07 -16.63
CA ASN A 248 9.33 -28.02 -16.34
C ASN A 248 8.83 -27.16 -15.16
N GLU A 249 9.44 -27.38 -14.00
CA GLU A 249 9.11 -26.69 -12.75
C GLU A 249 9.39 -25.18 -12.79
N GLU A 250 10.42 -24.74 -13.52
CA GLU A 250 10.74 -23.31 -13.65
C GLU A 250 9.63 -22.59 -14.42
N PHE A 251 9.14 -23.19 -15.51
CA PHE A 251 8.02 -22.65 -16.26
C PHE A 251 6.71 -22.65 -15.45
N TYR A 252 6.47 -23.70 -14.66
CA TYR A 252 5.31 -23.76 -13.78
C TYR A 252 5.33 -22.62 -12.75
N ARG A 253 6.47 -22.38 -12.11
CA ARG A 253 6.64 -21.28 -11.14
C ARG A 253 6.52 -19.91 -11.79
N LEU A 254 7.11 -19.72 -12.97
CA LEU A 254 7.00 -18.49 -13.75
C LEU A 254 5.52 -18.17 -14.04
N PHE A 255 4.77 -19.13 -14.58
CA PHE A 255 3.36 -18.94 -14.90
C PHE A 255 2.52 -18.65 -13.65
N ARG A 256 2.78 -19.36 -12.54
CA ARG A 256 2.11 -19.09 -11.28
C ARG A 256 2.39 -17.69 -10.75
N GLN A 257 3.64 -17.23 -10.82
CA GLN A 257 4.00 -15.86 -10.45
C GLN A 257 3.27 -14.84 -11.34
N ALA A 258 3.22 -15.07 -12.66
CA ALA A 258 2.51 -14.18 -13.58
C ALA A 258 1.01 -14.06 -13.25
N LEU A 259 0.36 -15.15 -12.81
CA LEU A 259 -1.02 -15.10 -12.32
C LEU A 259 -1.13 -14.26 -11.03
N GLU A 260 -0.23 -14.47 -10.07
CA GLU A 260 -0.21 -13.70 -8.82
C GLU A 260 0.05 -12.20 -9.07
N ASP A 261 0.92 -11.86 -10.03
CA ASP A 261 1.21 -10.48 -10.45
C ASP A 261 -0.02 -9.84 -11.13
N MET A 262 -0.72 -10.57 -12.01
CA MET A 262 -1.97 -10.10 -12.61
C MET A 262 -3.05 -9.84 -11.56
N ALA A 263 -3.11 -10.70 -10.56
CA ALA A 263 -4.01 -10.52 -9.44
C ALA A 263 -3.64 -9.34 -8.54
N ALA A 264 -2.35 -9.03 -8.42
CA ALA A 264 -1.89 -7.86 -7.70
C ALA A 264 -2.38 -6.56 -8.36
N LEU A 265 -2.49 -6.51 -9.68
CA LEU A 265 -2.90 -5.32 -10.43
C LEU A 265 -4.42 -5.05 -10.42
N ARG A 266 -5.20 -5.77 -9.61
CA ARG A 266 -6.65 -5.58 -9.51
C ARG A 266 -7.02 -4.21 -8.94
N LEU A 267 -7.68 -3.38 -9.74
CA LEU A 267 -8.46 -2.25 -9.23
C LEU A 267 -9.90 -2.70 -9.01
N PRO A 268 -10.38 -2.77 -7.75
CA PRO A 268 -11.75 -3.17 -7.48
C PRO A 268 -12.73 -2.13 -8.04
N ILE A 269 -13.84 -2.60 -8.57
CA ILE A 269 -14.92 -1.77 -9.10
C ILE A 269 -16.07 -1.78 -8.10
N ALA A 270 -16.57 -0.61 -7.73
CA ALA A 270 -17.73 -0.54 -6.86
C ALA A 270 -18.95 -1.16 -7.56
N GLY A 271 -19.60 -2.13 -6.91
CA GLY A 271 -20.83 -2.76 -7.41
C GLY A 271 -20.64 -3.95 -8.34
N THR A 272 -19.41 -4.39 -8.62
CA THR A 272 -19.14 -5.67 -9.30
C THR A 272 -18.77 -6.75 -8.28
N ASP A 273 -18.81 -8.01 -8.71
CA ASP A 273 -18.15 -9.06 -7.94
C ASP A 273 -16.63 -8.88 -7.97
N HIS A 274 -15.92 -9.61 -7.11
CA HIS A 274 -14.46 -9.56 -7.04
C HIS A 274 -13.76 -10.24 -8.25
N MET A 275 -14.53 -10.72 -9.23
CA MET A 275 -14.05 -11.48 -10.39
C MET A 275 -13.90 -10.59 -11.62
N VAL A 276 -14.72 -9.54 -11.75
CA VAL A 276 -14.57 -8.50 -12.76
C VAL A 276 -13.80 -7.31 -12.20
N PHE A 277 -12.68 -6.96 -12.82
CA PHE A 277 -11.83 -5.85 -12.37
C PHE A 277 -11.07 -5.19 -13.51
N LEU A 278 -10.56 -3.98 -13.26
CA LEU A 278 -9.63 -3.30 -14.17
C LEU A 278 -8.18 -3.63 -13.80
N PRO A 279 -7.36 -4.14 -14.73
CA PRO A 279 -5.93 -4.24 -14.51
C PRO A 279 -5.31 -2.83 -14.46
N ALA A 280 -4.62 -2.51 -13.37
CA ALA A 280 -3.80 -1.31 -13.27
C ALA A 280 -2.52 -1.44 -14.11
N ALA A 281 -1.88 -0.30 -14.39
CA ALA A 281 -0.63 -0.26 -15.13
C ALA A 281 0.60 -0.56 -14.25
N GLY A 282 0.57 -0.23 -12.95
CA GLY A 282 1.64 -0.66 -12.03
C GLY A 282 1.92 0.23 -10.82
N LEU A 283 2.76 -0.29 -9.93
CA LEU A 283 3.16 0.34 -8.68
C LEU A 283 4.23 1.44 -8.84
N PRO A 284 4.34 2.35 -7.84
CA PRO A 284 3.23 2.90 -7.05
C PRO A 284 2.43 3.93 -7.84
N TRP A 285 2.96 4.34 -8.99
CA TRP A 285 2.62 5.55 -9.72
C TRP A 285 1.44 5.42 -10.69
N PHE A 286 1.09 4.19 -11.04
CA PHE A 286 0.12 3.86 -12.09
C PHE A 286 -0.96 2.88 -11.59
N LEU A 287 -1.23 2.89 -10.27
CA LEU A 287 -2.35 2.19 -9.65
C LEU A 287 -3.63 3.03 -9.75
N ALA A 288 -4.05 3.28 -10.99
CA ALA A 288 -5.24 4.01 -11.35
C ALA A 288 -5.80 3.46 -12.68
N PRO A 289 -7.03 3.83 -13.09
CA PRO A 289 -7.54 3.45 -14.39
C PRO A 289 -6.70 4.07 -15.53
N PHE A 290 -6.10 3.21 -16.36
CA PHE A 290 -5.37 3.60 -17.58
C PHE A 290 -5.93 2.85 -18.79
N GLY A 291 -6.61 3.55 -19.70
CA GLY A 291 -7.38 2.90 -20.76
C GLY A 291 -6.54 1.99 -21.65
N ARG A 292 -5.48 2.54 -22.26
CA ARG A 292 -4.59 1.78 -23.15
C ARG A 292 -4.00 0.55 -22.45
N ASP A 293 -3.42 0.76 -21.28
CA ASP A 293 -2.67 -0.25 -20.54
C ASP A 293 -3.59 -1.39 -20.11
N SER A 294 -4.77 -1.06 -19.55
CA SER A 294 -5.78 -2.06 -19.20
C SER A 294 -6.28 -2.84 -20.41
N LEU A 295 -6.48 -2.20 -21.57
CA LEU A 295 -6.94 -2.87 -22.79
C LEU A 295 -5.88 -3.81 -23.38
N ILE A 296 -4.62 -3.37 -23.46
CA ILE A 296 -3.51 -4.19 -23.98
C ILE A 296 -3.31 -5.42 -23.12
N VAL A 297 -3.24 -5.24 -21.79
CA VAL A 297 -3.05 -6.35 -20.86
C VAL A 297 -4.23 -7.31 -20.91
N SER A 298 -5.46 -6.80 -21.05
CA SER A 298 -6.64 -7.64 -21.23
C SER A 298 -6.58 -8.48 -22.50
N LEU A 299 -6.23 -7.87 -23.65
CA LEU A 299 -6.04 -8.57 -24.93
C LEU A 299 -4.98 -9.68 -24.84
N GLN A 300 -3.85 -9.39 -24.17
CA GLN A 300 -2.78 -10.38 -23.99
C GLN A 300 -3.19 -11.53 -23.07
N ASN A 301 -4.18 -11.32 -22.19
CA ASN A 301 -4.64 -12.29 -21.21
C ASN A 301 -5.99 -12.94 -21.58
N THR A 302 -6.61 -12.62 -22.72
CA THR A 302 -7.92 -13.17 -23.11
C THR A 302 -7.96 -14.70 -23.05
N LEU A 303 -6.89 -15.37 -23.46
CA LEU A 303 -6.79 -16.83 -23.39
C LEU A 303 -6.68 -17.37 -21.96
N ILE A 304 -6.16 -16.58 -21.02
CA ILE A 304 -5.92 -16.99 -19.63
C ILE A 304 -7.15 -16.72 -18.77
N TYR A 305 -7.75 -15.54 -18.91
CA TYR A 305 -8.90 -15.10 -18.14
C TYR A 305 -9.64 -13.94 -18.86
N PRO A 306 -10.70 -14.23 -19.64
CA PRO A 306 -11.37 -13.24 -20.49
C PRO A 306 -12.14 -12.15 -19.72
N GLU A 307 -12.46 -12.38 -18.44
CA GLU A 307 -13.16 -11.38 -17.62
C GLU A 307 -12.32 -10.11 -17.38
N PHE A 308 -11.01 -10.12 -17.64
CA PHE A 308 -10.21 -8.88 -17.68
C PHE A 308 -10.69 -7.95 -18.80
N ALA A 309 -10.89 -8.50 -20.00
CA ALA A 309 -11.40 -7.74 -21.14
C ALA A 309 -12.80 -7.23 -20.83
N ARG A 310 -13.67 -8.06 -20.25
CA ARG A 310 -15.01 -7.63 -19.83
C ARG A 310 -14.95 -6.47 -18.83
N GLY A 311 -14.14 -6.58 -17.78
CA GLY A 311 -13.99 -5.52 -16.77
C GLY A 311 -13.44 -4.23 -17.35
N ALA A 312 -12.41 -4.33 -18.22
CA ALA A 312 -11.88 -3.18 -18.94
C ALA A 312 -12.94 -2.50 -19.81
N LEU A 313 -13.68 -3.26 -20.62
CA LEU A 313 -14.72 -2.74 -21.50
C LEU A 313 -15.86 -2.07 -20.71
N GLU A 314 -16.37 -2.71 -19.66
CA GLU A 314 -17.48 -2.17 -18.86
C GLU A 314 -17.10 -0.83 -18.20
N ILE A 315 -15.92 -0.74 -17.58
CA ILE A 315 -15.51 0.49 -16.87
C ILE A 315 -15.15 1.60 -17.83
N LEU A 316 -14.34 1.29 -18.85
CA LEU A 316 -13.89 2.28 -19.82
C LEU A 316 -15.07 2.79 -20.65
N GLY A 317 -16.01 1.91 -21.01
CA GLY A 317 -17.26 2.27 -21.69
C GLY A 317 -18.16 3.15 -20.82
N ALA A 318 -18.31 2.83 -19.53
CA ALA A 318 -19.06 3.66 -18.57
C ALA A 318 -18.40 5.03 -18.28
N ARG A 319 -17.21 5.29 -18.84
CA ARG A 319 -16.47 6.56 -18.75
C ARG A 319 -16.11 7.11 -20.12
N GLN A 320 -16.74 6.61 -21.18
CA GLN A 320 -16.57 7.16 -22.52
C GLN A 320 -16.99 8.64 -22.54
N ALA A 321 -16.20 9.49 -23.20
CA ALA A 321 -16.54 10.90 -23.35
C ALA A 321 -17.85 11.05 -24.15
N THR A 322 -18.74 11.90 -23.65
CA THR A 322 -20.03 12.23 -24.30
C THR A 322 -20.07 13.67 -24.84
N GLU A 323 -19.08 14.48 -24.49
CA GLU A 323 -18.99 15.90 -24.80
C GLU A 323 -17.57 16.25 -25.29
N GLN A 324 -17.44 17.42 -25.91
CA GLN A 324 -16.15 17.99 -26.27
C GLN A 324 -15.63 18.85 -25.10
N ASP A 325 -14.37 18.62 -24.71
CA ASP A 325 -13.69 19.37 -23.65
C ASP A 325 -12.19 19.45 -23.93
N ASP A 326 -11.73 20.62 -24.37
CA ASP A 326 -10.33 20.86 -24.75
C ASP A 326 -9.37 20.70 -23.57
N TYR A 327 -9.79 20.93 -22.32
CA TYR A 327 -8.91 20.78 -21.16
C TYR A 327 -8.62 19.31 -20.87
N ARG A 328 -9.62 18.43 -21.07
CA ARG A 328 -9.49 16.98 -20.87
C ARG A 328 -9.11 16.21 -22.14
N ASP A 329 -8.88 16.90 -23.26
CA ASP A 329 -8.76 16.32 -24.61
C ASP A 329 -9.94 15.41 -25.02
N ALA A 330 -11.13 15.69 -24.49
CA ALA A 330 -12.32 14.89 -24.70
C ALA A 330 -13.03 15.25 -26.01
N GLU A 331 -13.47 14.22 -26.73
CA GLU A 331 -14.38 14.30 -27.87
C GLU A 331 -15.39 13.15 -27.75
N PRO A 332 -16.64 13.32 -28.19
CA PRO A 332 -17.65 12.27 -28.10
C PRO A 332 -17.15 10.94 -28.68
N GLY A 333 -17.22 9.88 -27.88
CA GLY A 333 -16.77 8.53 -28.24
C GLY A 333 -15.36 8.16 -27.77
N LYS A 334 -14.55 9.11 -27.30
CA LYS A 334 -13.19 8.81 -26.80
C LYS A 334 -13.23 7.97 -25.52
N ILE A 335 -12.30 7.02 -25.44
CA ILE A 335 -11.99 6.25 -24.23
C ILE A 335 -10.86 6.93 -23.48
N LEU A 336 -10.97 6.99 -22.15
CA LEU A 336 -10.01 7.71 -21.30
C LEU A 336 -8.58 7.17 -21.44
N HIS A 337 -7.62 8.08 -21.38
CA HIS A 337 -6.22 7.77 -21.14
C HIS A 337 -6.03 7.33 -19.69
N GLU A 338 -6.48 8.17 -18.75
CA GLU A 338 -6.16 8.06 -17.33
C GLU A 338 -7.21 8.76 -16.45
N MET A 339 -7.46 8.25 -15.25
CA MET A 339 -8.28 8.89 -14.22
C MET A 339 -7.55 8.95 -12.89
N ARG A 340 -7.68 10.05 -12.14
CA ARG A 340 -7.02 10.27 -10.85
C ARG A 340 -7.99 10.72 -9.76
N TYR A 341 -7.63 10.47 -8.52
CA TYR A 341 -8.45 10.69 -7.32
C TYR A 341 -7.80 11.64 -6.29
N GLY A 342 -6.63 12.17 -6.60
CA GLY A 342 -5.87 13.08 -5.72
C GLY A 342 -6.47 14.48 -5.64
N GLU A 343 -5.93 15.30 -4.74
CA GLU A 343 -6.37 16.68 -4.52
C GLU A 343 -6.37 17.50 -5.82
N LEU A 344 -5.32 17.36 -6.63
CA LEU A 344 -5.19 18.14 -7.86
C LEU A 344 -6.28 17.79 -8.88
N ALA A 345 -6.63 16.51 -8.97
CA ALA A 345 -7.70 16.04 -9.83
C ALA A 345 -9.06 16.52 -9.31
N HIS A 346 -9.31 16.39 -8.00
CA HIS A 346 -10.55 16.85 -7.35
C HIS A 346 -10.85 18.33 -7.66
N PHE A 347 -9.85 19.21 -7.55
CA PHE A 347 -10.00 20.64 -7.85
C PHE A 347 -9.83 20.99 -9.34
N LYS A 348 -9.73 19.99 -10.23
CA LYS A 348 -9.53 20.18 -11.68
C LYS A 348 -8.32 21.07 -12.01
N LEU A 349 -7.27 21.00 -11.19
CA LEU A 349 -5.98 21.65 -11.45
C LEU A 349 -5.15 20.85 -12.47
N ILE A 350 -5.51 19.58 -12.67
CA ILE A 350 -5.00 18.69 -13.71
C ILE A 350 -6.19 18.06 -14.46
N PRO A 351 -5.99 17.60 -15.71
CA PRO A 351 -7.10 17.15 -16.56
C PRO A 351 -7.65 15.75 -16.24
N HIS A 352 -7.10 15.04 -15.26
CA HIS A 352 -7.32 13.62 -14.99
C HIS A 352 -8.68 13.28 -14.34
N THR A 353 -9.79 13.86 -14.82
CA THR A 353 -11.16 13.69 -14.28
C THR A 353 -12.27 13.34 -15.30
N PRO A 354 -12.17 12.24 -16.05
CA PRO A 354 -10.97 11.55 -16.54
C PRO A 354 -10.32 12.33 -17.71
N TYR A 355 -9.06 12.02 -18.03
CA TYR A 355 -8.31 12.62 -19.14
C TYR A 355 -8.33 11.70 -20.37
N TYR A 356 -8.47 12.26 -21.58
CA TYR A 356 -8.70 11.53 -22.84
C TYR A 356 -7.59 11.73 -23.89
N GLY A 357 -6.41 12.25 -23.52
CA GLY A 357 -5.32 12.59 -24.45
C GLY A 357 -4.59 11.42 -25.11
N THR A 358 -5.20 10.24 -25.21
CA THR A 358 -4.62 9.05 -25.84
C THR A 358 -5.21 8.84 -27.22
N ALA A 359 -4.37 8.55 -28.20
CA ALA A 359 -4.82 8.33 -29.59
C ALA A 359 -5.32 6.89 -29.82
N ASP A 360 -4.91 5.95 -28.98
CA ASP A 360 -4.99 4.51 -29.22
C ASP A 360 -5.98 3.76 -28.34
N ALA A 361 -6.40 4.28 -27.18
CA ALA A 361 -7.36 3.56 -26.32
C ALA A 361 -8.72 3.34 -27.00
N THR A 362 -9.22 4.31 -27.77
CA THR A 362 -10.50 4.15 -28.49
C THR A 362 -10.46 3.03 -29.54
N PRO A 363 -9.50 2.96 -30.48
CA PRO A 363 -9.40 1.82 -31.38
C PRO A 363 -9.07 0.50 -30.65
N LEU A 364 -8.23 0.53 -29.60
CA LEU A 364 -7.95 -0.66 -28.78
C LEU A 364 -9.20 -1.20 -28.08
N TYR A 365 -10.11 -0.32 -27.65
CA TYR A 365 -11.38 -0.70 -27.05
C TYR A 365 -12.23 -1.51 -28.03
N LEU A 366 -12.32 -1.06 -29.29
CA LEU A 366 -13.05 -1.78 -30.34
C LEU A 366 -12.40 -3.13 -30.68
N ILE A 367 -11.06 -3.19 -30.71
CA ILE A 367 -10.32 -4.45 -30.93
C ILE A 367 -10.58 -5.42 -29.77
N THR A 368 -10.54 -4.94 -28.53
CA THR A 368 -10.80 -5.75 -27.32
C THR A 368 -12.24 -6.24 -27.26
N LEU A 369 -13.20 -5.43 -27.73
CA LEU A 369 -14.60 -5.84 -27.83
C LEU A 369 -14.84 -6.92 -28.90
N HIS A 370 -14.00 -6.96 -29.94
CA HIS A 370 -14.11 -7.95 -31.01
C HIS A 370 -13.44 -9.30 -30.68
N ALA A 371 -12.33 -9.26 -29.94
CA ALA A 371 -11.53 -10.41 -29.54
C ALA A 371 -12.28 -11.33 -28.57
#